data_AF-A0A8T3M1A0-F1
#
_entry.id   AF-A0A8T3M1A0-F1
#
_cell.length_a   1.000
_cell.length_b   1.000
_cell.length_c   1.000
_cell.angle_alpha   90.00
_cell.angle_beta   90.00
_cell.angle_gamma   90.00
#
_symmetry.space_group_name_H-M   'P 1'
#
loop_
_entity.id
_entity.type
_entity.pdbx_description
1 polymer ?
#
loop_
_entity_poly.entity_id
_entity_poly.type
_entity_poly.pdbx_seq_one_letter_code
_entity_poly.pdbx_strand_id
1 'polypeptide(L)' 'MKSSARVVVIGGGVVGCAVLYHLTRAGWTDLMLLERRELTSGSTWHS' A
#
# COMPACT_ATOMS: atom_id res chain seq x y z
N MET A 1 -15.41 -5.69 1.78
CA MET A 1 -14.49 -4.69 1.17
C MET A 1 -15.17 -3.32 1.22
N LYS A 2 -14.43 -2.24 1.49
CA LYS A 2 -14.97 -0.89 1.30
C LYS A 2 -15.10 -0.62 -0.21
N SER A 3 -16.17 0.06 -0.62
CA SER A 3 -16.38 0.49 -2.01
C SER A 3 -15.72 1.83 -2.32
N SER A 4 -15.27 2.55 -1.30
CA SER A 4 -14.55 3.81 -1.41
C SER A 4 -13.38 3.85 -0.42
N ALA A 5 -12.37 4.65 -0.76
CA ALA A 5 -11.26 5.01 0.11
C ALA A 5 -10.80 6.42 -0.26
N ARG A 6 -10.31 7.20 0.71
CA ARG A 6 -9.67 8.50 0.48
C ARG A 6 -8.41 8.37 -0.38
N VAL A 7 -7.64 7.30 -0.21
CA VAL A 7 -6.46 6.98 -1.02
C VAL A 7 -6.39 5.47 -1.26
N VAL A 8 -6.06 5.10 -2.50
CA VAL A 8 -5.75 3.72 -2.88
C VAL A 8 -4.32 3.66 -3.38
N VAL A 9 -3.47 2.88 -2.72
CA VAL A 9 -2.10 2.57 -3.16
C VAL A 9 -2.13 1.25 -3.94
N ILE A 10 -1.67 1.27 -5.19
CA ILE A 10 -1.62 0.09 -6.05
C ILE A 10 -0.17 -0.39 -6.14
N GLY A 11 0.09 -1.59 -5.61
CA GLY A 11 1.41 -2.21 -5.52
C GLY A 11 1.88 -2.36 -4.07
N GLY A 12 2.10 -3.61 -3.64
CA GLY A 12 2.55 -4.03 -2.32
C GLY A 12 4.07 -4.28 -2.22
N GLY A 13 4.86 -3.62 -3.06
CA GLY A 13 6.32 -3.55 -2.92
C GLY A 13 6.74 -2.54 -1.84
N VAL A 14 8.06 -2.43 -1.59
CA VAL A 14 8.61 -1.56 -0.51
C VAL A 14 8.12 -0.12 -0.60
N VAL A 15 8.04 0.45 -1.80
CA VAL A 15 7.61 1.83 -2.01
C VAL A 15 6.13 2.01 -1.66
N GLY A 16 5.25 1.11 -2.12
CA GLY A 16 3.82 1.19 -1.84
C GLY A 16 3.50 1.04 -0.35
N CYS A 17 4.15 0.08 0.31
CA CYS A 17 4.05 -0.09 1.76
C CYS A 17 4.57 1.13 2.52
N ALA A 18 5.70 1.72 2.10
CA ALA A 18 6.25 2.93 2.73
C ALA A 18 5.31 4.12 2.59
N VAL A 19 4.72 4.35 1.42
CA VAL A 19 3.71 5.40 1.20
C VAL A 19 2.53 5.20 2.13
N LEU A 20 1.95 4.00 2.18
CA LEU A 20 0.82 3.70 3.05
C LEU A 20 1.15 3.93 4.53
N TYR A 21 2.32 3.46 4.97
CA TYR A 21 2.84 3.63 6.33
C TYR A 21 3.01 5.11 6.69
N HIS A 22 3.63 5.92 5.83
CA HIS A 22 3.85 7.34 6.12
C HIS A 22 2.55 8.14 6.12
N LEU A 23 1.59 7.81 5.26
CA LEU A 23 0.24 8.40 5.29
C LEU A 23 -0.49 8.07 6.59
N THR A 24 -0.49 6.80 7.01
CA THR A 24 -1.09 6.41 8.30
C THR A 24 -0.40 7.10 9.47
N ARG A 25 0.94 7.17 9.47
CA ARG A 25 1.72 7.87 10.50
C ARG A 25 1.45 9.39 10.53
N ALA A 26 1.12 9.99 9.39
CA ALA A 26 0.70 11.40 9.30
C ALA A 26 -0.77 11.63 9.71
N GLY A 27 -1.45 10.61 10.25
CA GLY A 27 -2.83 10.71 10.73
C GLY A 27 -3.89 10.58 9.64
N TRP A 28 -3.51 10.18 8.42
CA TRP A 28 -4.49 9.91 7.38
C TRP A 28 -5.23 8.61 7.69
N THR A 29 -6.54 8.65 7.51
CA THR A 29 -7.45 7.52 7.68
C THR A 29 -8.15 7.23 6.36
N ASP A 30 -8.82 6.07 6.30
CA ASP A 30 -9.52 5.59 5.10
C ASP A 30 -8.61 5.38 3.87
N LEU A 31 -7.55 4.61 4.10
CA LEU A 31 -6.54 4.25 3.11
C LEU A 31 -6.70 2.77 2.75
N MET A 32 -6.41 2.40 1.49
CA MET A 32 -6.40 1.01 1.04
C MET A 32 -5.13 0.73 0.24
N LEU A 33 -4.54 -0.46 0.41
CA LEU A 33 -3.48 -0.97 -0.45
C LEU A 33 -4.00 -2.20 -1.20
N LEU A 34 -3.78 -2.22 -2.50
CA LEU A 34 -4.12 -3.33 -3.38
C LEU A 34 -2.85 -3.89 -4.01
N GLU A 35 -2.65 -5.20 -3.86
CA GLU A 35 -1.57 -5.94 -4.48
C GLU A 35 -2.16 -7.06 -5.32
N ARG A 36 -1.54 -7.34 -6.48
CA ARG A 36 -1.97 -8.38 -7.42
C ARG A 36 -1.78 -9.79 -6.85
N ARG A 37 -0.71 -9.99 -6.06
CA ARG A 37 -0.39 -11.28 -5.43
C ARG A 37 -0.17 -11.08 -3.92
N GLU A 38 1.02 -11.44 -3.44
CA GLU A 38 1.48 -11.23 -2.08
C GLU A 38 2.39 -10.00 -2.00
N LEU A 39 2.50 -9.42 -0.81
CA LEU A 39 3.42 -8.33 -0.55
C LEU A 39 4.84 -8.74 -0.95
N THR A 40 5.63 -7.78 -1.42
CA THR A 40 7.03 -7.96 -1.84
C THR A 40 7.26 -8.81 -3.10
N SER A 41 6.23 -9.44 -3.69
CA SER A 41 6.39 -10.35 -4.85
C SER A 41 6.92 -9.73 -6.16
N GLY A 42 7.08 -8.39 -6.21
CA GLY A 42 7.77 -7.66 -7.28
C GLY A 42 9.29 -7.54 -7.05
N SER A 43 9.94 -6.49 -7.54
CA SER A 43 11.40 -6.34 -7.41
C SER A 43 11.90 -6.34 -5.96
N THR A 44 11.05 -5.96 -5.00
CA THR A 44 11.38 -5.91 -3.57
C THR A 44 11.91 -7.23 -3.00
N TRP A 45 11.46 -8.42 -3.45
CA TRP A 45 11.95 -9.67 -2.87
C TRP A 45 13.42 -9.98 -3.24
N HIS A 46 13.92 -9.44 -4.36
CA HIS A 46 15.25 -9.74 -4.91
C HIS A 46 16.16 -8.52 -5.06
N SER A 47 15.76 -7.38 -4.51
CA SER A 47 16.56 -6.14 -4.51
C SER A 47 17.25 -5.94 -3.18
#